data_AF-A0AAN9SWS5-F1
#
_entry.id   AF-A0AAN9SWS5-F1
#
_cell.length_a   1.000
_cell.length_b   1.000
_cell.length_c   1.000
_cell.angle_alpha   90.00
_cell.angle_beta   90.00
_cell.angle_gamma   90.00
#
_symmetry.space_group_name_H-M   'P 1'
#
loop_
_entity.id
_entity.type
_entity.pdbx_description
1 polymer ?
#
loop_
_entity_poly.entity_id
_entity_poly.type
_entity_poly.pdbx_seq_one_letter_code
_entity_poly.pdbx_strand_id
1 'polypeptide(L)'
;MGEEVPNKTEPESLSVDSVPQDHNPPLQENQLDKPDSPLPQNVADDASKKDTEDLVNKDAMLARVVTEKRLALIKAWEESEKTKADNRAHKKLSAVGLWEDSKRALVEAQLKKIEENLEKKKAEHVEKKKNKVAEIHRLAEEKRAIVEAQKREEFLNLEDMAAKFCSRGNTPRKFFACFGA
;
A
#
# COMPACT_ATOMS: atom_id res chain seq x y z
N MET A 1 12.99 -20.50 -38.58
CA MET A 1 11.94 -19.74 -39.30
C MET A 1 10.62 -20.13 -38.68
N GLY A 2 9.87 -19.15 -38.20
CA GLY A 2 8.65 -19.36 -37.41
C GLY A 2 8.64 -18.37 -36.25
N GLU A 3 8.46 -17.09 -36.58
CA GLU A 3 8.21 -16.02 -35.61
C GLU A 3 6.77 -16.17 -35.10
N GLU A 4 6.61 -16.27 -33.77
CA GLU A 4 5.34 -16.00 -33.12
C GLU A 4 5.52 -14.77 -32.22
N VAL A 5 4.87 -13.69 -32.60
CA VAL A 5 4.61 -12.51 -31.77
C VAL A 5 3.16 -12.62 -31.30
N PRO A 6 2.87 -12.43 -30.00
CA PRO A 6 1.58 -11.90 -29.60
C PRO A 6 1.75 -10.47 -29.10
N ASN A 7 0.96 -9.63 -29.75
CA ASN A 7 0.89 -8.19 -29.66
C ASN A 7 0.15 -7.74 -28.38
N LYS A 8 0.77 -6.79 -27.67
CA LYS A 8 0.20 -5.65 -26.93
C LYS A 8 -1.25 -5.77 -26.42
N THR A 9 -1.39 -5.89 -25.10
CA THR A 9 -2.63 -5.59 -24.37
C THR A 9 -2.52 -4.20 -23.74
N GLU A 10 -3.24 -3.22 -24.30
CA GLU A 10 -3.56 -1.96 -23.64
C GLU A 10 -4.71 -2.20 -22.65
N PRO A 11 -4.67 -1.69 -21.40
CA PRO A 11 -5.85 -1.68 -20.56
C PRO A 11 -6.72 -0.47 -20.90
N GLU A 12 -7.96 -0.79 -21.27
CA GLU A 12 -9.08 0.10 -21.50
C GLU A 12 -9.24 1.14 -20.38
N SER A 13 -9.48 2.38 -20.80
CA SER A 13 -9.93 3.49 -19.97
C SER A 13 -11.34 3.21 -19.46
N LEU A 14 -11.48 2.90 -18.17
CA LEU A 14 -12.77 2.93 -17.50
C LEU A 14 -12.99 4.30 -16.86
N SER A 15 -13.69 5.13 -17.63
CA SER A 15 -14.38 6.33 -17.17
C SER A 15 -15.53 5.91 -16.25
N VAL A 16 -15.49 6.31 -14.98
CA VAL A 16 -16.66 6.26 -14.09
C VAL A 16 -16.79 7.61 -13.41
N ASP A 17 -17.48 8.52 -14.09
CA ASP A 17 -18.15 9.64 -13.45
C ASP A 17 -19.29 9.08 -12.60
N SER A 18 -19.27 9.37 -11.30
CA SER A 18 -20.44 9.18 -10.45
C SER A 18 -20.44 10.27 -9.39
N VAL A 19 -21.20 11.32 -9.70
CA VAL A 19 -21.61 12.39 -8.80
C VAL A 19 -22.61 11.82 -7.79
N PRO A 20 -22.39 11.92 -6.47
CA PRO A 20 -23.42 11.55 -5.51
C PRO A 20 -24.52 12.61 -5.43
N GLN A 21 -25.75 12.18 -5.69
CA GLN A 21 -26.99 12.95 -5.57
C GLN A 21 -27.24 13.44 -4.13
N ASP A 22 -27.77 14.66 -4.07
CA ASP A 22 -28.20 15.37 -2.88
C ASP A 22 -29.63 14.91 -2.50
N HIS A 23 -29.80 14.32 -1.33
CA HIS A 23 -31.11 14.04 -0.75
C HIS A 23 -31.15 14.58 0.67
N ASN A 24 -31.87 15.69 0.82
CA ASN A 24 -32.15 16.34 2.10
C ASN A 24 -33.65 16.13 2.42
N PRO A 25 -34.05 15.64 3.60
CA PRO A 25 -35.47 15.56 3.94
C PRO A 25 -36.01 16.92 4.45
N PRO A 26 -37.28 17.26 4.18
CA PRO A 26 -37.88 18.53 4.64
C PRO A 26 -38.18 18.50 6.15
N LEU A 27 -37.81 19.57 6.86
CA LEU A 27 -38.25 19.82 8.24
C LEU A 27 -39.66 20.42 8.24
N GLN A 28 -40.52 19.83 9.07
CA GLN A 28 -41.94 20.14 9.23
C GLN A 28 -42.16 21.46 9.99
N GLU A 29 -43.05 22.29 9.45
CA GLU A 29 -43.51 23.56 10.00
C GLU A 29 -44.71 23.31 10.93
N ASN A 30 -44.51 23.45 12.24
CA ASN A 30 -45.60 23.39 13.21
C ASN A 30 -46.19 24.78 13.42
N GLN A 31 -47.42 24.92 12.91
CA GLN A 31 -48.36 26.02 13.15
C GLN A 31 -48.68 26.11 14.65
N LEU A 32 -48.61 27.31 15.23
CA LEU A 32 -49.07 27.57 16.60
C LEU A 32 -50.29 28.48 16.57
N ASP A 33 -51.36 27.95 17.15
CA ASP A 33 -52.71 28.47 17.19
C ASP A 33 -52.86 29.83 17.91
N LYS A 34 -53.75 30.64 17.35
CA LYS A 34 -54.32 31.87 17.93
C LYS A 34 -55.48 31.50 18.88
N PRO A 35 -55.63 32.17 20.03
CA PRO A 35 -56.95 32.29 20.64
C PRO A 35 -57.39 33.76 20.72
N ASP A 36 -58.63 34.00 20.29
CA ASP A 36 -59.35 35.28 20.40
C ASP A 36 -60.11 35.41 21.74
N SER A 37 -60.29 36.67 22.15
CA SER A 37 -61.32 37.27 23.04
C SER A 37 -61.10 37.25 24.57
N PRO A 38 -61.78 38.13 25.35
CA PRO A 38 -62.20 39.53 25.12
C PRO A 38 -61.88 40.49 26.31
N LEU A 39 -62.09 41.81 26.14
CA LEU A 39 -62.00 42.87 27.17
C LEU A 39 -62.81 42.57 28.46
N PRO A 40 -62.43 43.17 29.61
CA PRO A 40 -63.26 44.26 30.15
C PRO A 40 -62.49 45.43 30.79
N GLN A 41 -63.27 46.43 31.20
CA GLN A 41 -63.01 47.87 31.29
C GLN A 41 -62.82 48.35 32.75
N ASN A 42 -61.86 49.27 32.95
CA ASN A 42 -61.70 50.32 33.99
C ASN A 42 -62.02 50.06 35.48
N VAL A 43 -61.07 50.38 36.39
CA VAL A 43 -61.26 51.24 37.58
C VAL A 43 -59.94 51.95 37.97
N ALA A 44 -60.06 53.10 38.62
CA ALA A 44 -59.18 54.26 38.72
C ALA A 44 -57.99 54.23 39.71
N ASP A 45 -57.18 55.30 39.54
CA ASP A 45 -56.03 55.88 40.26
C ASP A 45 -55.91 55.66 41.78
N ASP A 46 -54.68 55.40 42.27
CA ASP A 46 -53.85 56.36 43.04
C ASP A 46 -52.49 55.71 43.47
N ALA A 47 -51.53 55.58 42.52
CA ALA A 47 -50.12 55.20 42.78
C ALA A 47 -49.15 55.61 41.63
N SER A 48 -49.58 56.54 40.78
CA SER A 48 -49.23 56.61 39.35
C SER A 48 -47.81 57.11 38.98
N LYS A 49 -46.93 57.38 39.94
CA LYS A 49 -45.53 57.79 39.61
C LYS A 49 -44.52 56.66 39.69
N LYS A 50 -44.72 55.65 40.53
CA LYS A 50 -43.82 54.49 40.61
C LYS A 50 -44.17 53.40 39.58
N ASP A 51 -45.46 53.21 39.31
CA ASP A 51 -45.93 52.14 38.43
C ASP A 51 -45.69 52.43 36.95
N THR A 52 -45.71 53.71 36.54
CA THR A 52 -45.38 54.12 35.16
C THR A 52 -43.89 54.00 34.87
N GLU A 53 -43.01 54.32 35.83
CA GLU A 53 -41.56 54.19 35.67
C GLU A 53 -41.12 52.71 35.63
N ASP A 54 -41.74 51.87 36.46
CA ASP A 54 -41.54 50.41 36.46
C ASP A 54 -42.05 49.75 35.17
N LEU A 55 -43.17 50.23 34.60
CA LEU A 55 -43.72 49.74 33.32
C LEU A 55 -42.80 50.09 32.13
N VAL A 56 -42.33 51.34 32.03
CA VAL A 56 -41.41 51.77 30.95
C VAL A 56 -40.07 51.02 31.03
N ASN A 57 -39.58 50.74 32.24
CA ASN A 57 -38.38 49.93 32.44
C ASN A 57 -38.59 48.47 32.00
N LYS A 58 -39.76 47.88 32.30
CA LYS A 58 -40.12 46.53 31.82
C LYS A 58 -40.18 46.46 30.29
N ASP A 59 -40.79 47.43 29.63
CA ASP A 59 -40.84 47.48 28.16
C ASP A 59 -39.43 47.62 27.55
N ALA A 60 -38.56 48.44 28.16
CA ALA A 60 -37.16 48.54 27.76
C ALA A 60 -36.40 47.22 27.96
N MET A 61 -36.65 46.49 29.06
CA MET A 61 -36.07 45.16 29.28
C MET A 61 -36.60 44.13 28.28
N LEU A 62 -37.89 44.14 27.95
CA LEU A 62 -38.48 43.26 26.95
C LEU A 62 -37.89 43.54 25.56
N ALA A 63 -37.72 44.80 25.16
CA ALA A 63 -37.09 45.17 23.89
C ALA A 63 -35.63 44.66 23.81
N ARG A 64 -34.88 44.73 24.92
CA ARG A 64 -33.53 44.15 25.00
C ARG A 64 -33.56 42.64 24.83
N VAL A 65 -34.42 41.94 25.56
CA VAL A 65 -34.58 40.48 25.46
C VAL A 65 -34.99 40.05 24.04
N VAL A 66 -35.90 40.78 23.39
CA VAL A 66 -36.29 40.50 21.99
C VAL A 66 -35.11 40.70 21.03
N THR A 67 -34.33 41.75 21.22
CA THR A 67 -33.13 42.02 20.41
C THR A 67 -32.07 40.95 20.62
N GLU A 68 -31.81 40.55 21.87
CA GLU A 68 -30.89 39.47 22.22
C GLU A 68 -31.31 38.13 21.59
N LYS A 69 -32.60 37.78 21.67
CA LYS A 69 -33.16 36.59 21.01
C LYS A 69 -32.94 36.62 19.50
N ARG A 70 -33.20 37.77 18.86
CA ARG A 70 -32.97 37.94 17.42
C ARG A 70 -31.49 37.75 17.07
N LEU A 71 -30.58 38.36 17.82
CA LEU A 71 -29.14 38.23 17.58
C LEU A 71 -28.65 36.80 17.81
N ALA A 72 -29.16 36.11 18.85
CA ALA A 72 -28.83 34.72 19.12
C ALA A 72 -29.28 33.81 17.95
N LEU A 73 -30.48 34.03 17.41
CA LEU A 73 -30.97 33.26 16.26
C LEU A 73 -30.13 33.50 15.00
N ILE A 74 -29.76 34.76 14.71
CA ILE A 74 -28.88 35.09 13.58
C ILE A 74 -27.53 34.39 13.72
N LYS A 75 -26.91 34.45 14.91
CA LYS A 75 -25.64 33.78 15.18
C LYS A 75 -25.73 32.26 15.02
N ALA A 76 -26.80 31.65 15.54
CA ALA A 76 -27.00 30.20 15.41
C ALA A 76 -27.18 29.79 13.95
N TRP A 77 -27.89 30.59 13.16
CA TRP A 77 -28.04 30.36 11.72
C TRP A 77 -26.70 30.52 10.98
N GLU A 78 -25.95 31.58 11.26
CA GLU A 78 -24.62 31.82 10.68
C GLU A 78 -23.67 30.63 10.97
N GLU A 79 -23.63 30.16 12.21
CA GLU A 79 -22.79 29.03 12.61
C GLU A 79 -23.22 27.72 11.92
N SER A 80 -24.52 27.51 11.75
CA SER A 80 -25.05 26.38 10.97
C SER A 80 -24.61 26.42 9.51
N GLU A 81 -24.65 27.61 8.88
CA GLU A 81 -24.21 27.79 7.49
C GLU A 81 -22.69 27.62 7.34
N LYS A 82 -21.90 28.11 8.29
CA LYS A 82 -20.44 27.85 8.35
C LYS A 82 -20.15 26.37 8.45
N THR A 83 -20.79 25.67 9.39
CA THR A 83 -20.63 24.23 9.57
C THR A 83 -20.98 23.46 8.29
N LYS A 84 -22.03 23.85 7.57
CA LYS A 84 -22.37 23.24 6.27
C LYS A 84 -21.28 23.49 5.23
N ALA A 85 -20.72 24.70 5.17
CA ALA A 85 -19.61 25.02 4.27
C ALA A 85 -18.35 24.19 4.59
N ASP A 86 -17.98 24.10 5.87
CA ASP A 86 -16.83 23.33 6.34
C ASP A 86 -17.00 21.85 6.05
N ASN A 87 -18.17 21.26 6.33
CA ASN A 87 -18.45 19.87 6.01
C ASN A 87 -18.33 19.57 4.51
N ARG A 88 -18.76 20.49 3.64
CA ARG A 88 -18.57 20.36 2.19
C ARG A 88 -17.09 20.43 1.81
N ALA A 89 -16.32 21.34 2.43
CA ALA A 89 -14.88 21.46 2.20
C ALA A 89 -14.13 20.21 2.66
N HIS A 90 -14.40 19.72 3.87
CA HIS A 90 -13.80 18.51 4.42
C HIS A 90 -14.05 17.29 3.54
N LYS A 91 -15.27 17.08 3.04
CA LYS A 91 -15.57 15.98 2.11
C LYS A 91 -14.70 16.05 0.84
N LYS A 92 -14.54 17.25 0.27
CA LYS A 92 -13.70 17.46 -0.93
C LYS A 92 -12.22 17.21 -0.62
N LEU A 93 -11.72 17.72 0.49
CA LEU A 93 -10.33 17.50 0.91
C LEU A 93 -10.03 16.02 1.17
N SER A 94 -10.94 15.31 1.84
CA SER A 94 -10.81 13.86 2.05
C SER A 94 -10.81 13.10 0.73
N ALA A 95 -11.67 13.49 -0.23
CA ALA A 95 -11.67 12.86 -1.56
C ALA A 95 -10.35 13.08 -2.31
N VAL A 96 -9.77 14.28 -2.22
CA VAL A 96 -8.43 14.56 -2.78
C VAL A 96 -7.36 13.71 -2.10
N GLY A 97 -7.37 13.64 -0.77
CA GLY A 97 -6.41 12.81 -0.03
C GLY A 97 -6.47 11.33 -0.42
N LEU A 98 -7.67 10.75 -0.52
CA LEU A 98 -7.85 9.37 -0.97
C LEU A 98 -7.34 9.15 -2.41
N TRP A 99 -7.55 10.13 -3.30
CA TRP A 99 -7.06 10.05 -4.66
C TRP A 99 -5.53 10.10 -4.72
N GLU A 100 -4.90 10.99 -3.93
CA GLU A 100 -3.44 11.06 -3.80
C GLU A 100 -2.85 9.76 -3.26
N ASP A 101 -3.46 9.19 -2.21
CA ASP A 101 -3.02 7.93 -1.63
C ASP A 101 -3.15 6.77 -2.61
N SER A 102 -4.21 6.74 -3.41
CA SER A 102 -4.39 5.75 -4.48
C SER A 102 -3.28 5.85 -5.54
N LYS A 103 -2.92 7.08 -5.96
CA LYS A 103 -1.81 7.30 -6.91
C LYS A 103 -0.46 6.94 -6.30
N ARG A 104 -0.23 7.26 -5.03
CA ARG A 104 0.98 6.90 -4.29
C ARG A 104 1.15 5.39 -4.22
N ALA A 105 0.10 4.67 -3.79
CA ALA A 105 0.09 3.23 -3.69
C ALA A 105 0.35 2.54 -5.04
N LEU A 106 -0.18 3.10 -6.13
CA LEU A 106 0.09 2.59 -7.48
C LEU A 106 1.58 2.67 -7.84
N VAL A 107 2.23 3.81 -7.57
CA VAL A 107 3.67 4.00 -7.82
C VAL A 107 4.52 3.10 -6.93
N GLU A 108 4.17 2.98 -5.65
CA GLU A 108 4.86 2.09 -4.71
C GLU A 108 4.75 0.61 -5.14
N ALA A 109 3.59 0.18 -5.64
CA ALA A 109 3.40 -1.16 -6.17
C ALA A 109 4.27 -1.42 -7.41
N GLN A 110 4.40 -0.42 -8.30
CA GLN A 110 5.31 -0.51 -9.45
C GLN A 110 6.77 -0.63 -9.03
N LEU A 111 7.20 0.17 -8.05
CA LEU A 111 8.55 0.09 -7.48
C LEU A 111 8.83 -1.30 -6.91
N LYS A 112 7.94 -1.81 -6.07
CA LYS A 112 8.06 -3.15 -5.47
C LYS A 112 8.16 -4.26 -6.52
N LYS A 113 7.40 -4.16 -7.61
CA LYS A 113 7.49 -5.09 -8.74
C LYS A 113 8.86 -5.06 -9.42
N ILE A 114 9.46 -3.88 -9.56
CA ILE A 114 10.81 -3.74 -10.13
C ILE A 114 11.84 -4.38 -9.20
N GLU A 115 11.75 -4.11 -7.89
CA GLU A 115 12.63 -4.68 -6.87
C GLU A 115 12.58 -6.22 -6.85
N GLU A 116 11.38 -6.81 -6.87
CA GLU A 116 11.20 -8.27 -6.91
C GLU A 116 11.85 -8.89 -8.16
N ASN A 117 11.68 -8.26 -9.32
CA ASN A 117 12.29 -8.72 -10.57
C ASN A 117 13.82 -8.64 -10.53
N LEU A 118 14.38 -7.60 -9.89
CA LEU A 118 15.82 -7.47 -9.71
C LEU A 118 16.36 -8.57 -8.78
N GLU A 119 15.67 -8.87 -7.68
CA GLU A 119 16.09 -9.92 -6.76
C GLU A 119 16.02 -11.31 -7.41
N LYS A 120 14.97 -11.59 -8.20
CA LYS A 120 14.87 -12.83 -9.00
C LYS A 120 16.06 -12.98 -9.96
N LYS A 121 16.36 -11.95 -10.75
CA LYS A 121 17.50 -11.97 -11.69
C LYS A 121 18.82 -12.18 -10.96
N LYS A 122 19.00 -11.53 -9.81
CA LYS A 122 20.20 -11.69 -8.98
C LYS A 122 20.34 -13.12 -8.48
N ALA A 123 19.28 -13.73 -7.96
CA ALA A 123 19.27 -15.13 -7.53
C ALA A 123 19.61 -16.09 -8.69
N GLU A 124 18.99 -15.91 -9.86
CA GLU A 124 19.30 -16.70 -11.06
C GLU A 124 20.78 -16.59 -11.47
N HIS A 125 21.36 -15.39 -11.41
CA HIS A 125 22.77 -15.18 -11.74
C HIS A 125 23.70 -15.84 -10.72
N VAL A 126 23.37 -15.78 -9.44
CA VAL A 126 24.12 -16.49 -8.38
C VAL A 126 24.08 -17.99 -8.62
N GLU A 127 22.91 -18.54 -8.93
CA GLU A 127 22.74 -19.96 -9.21
C GLU A 127 23.52 -20.40 -10.46
N LYS A 128 23.43 -19.62 -11.55
CA LYS A 128 24.23 -19.86 -12.77
C LYS A 128 25.74 -19.88 -12.47
N LYS A 129 26.22 -19.01 -11.58
CA LYS A 129 27.64 -19.00 -11.17
C LYS A 129 27.99 -20.25 -10.37
N LYS A 130 27.16 -20.64 -9.41
CA LYS A 130 27.36 -21.87 -8.62
C LYS A 130 27.38 -23.12 -9.49
N ASN A 131 26.46 -23.23 -10.45
CA ASN A 131 26.40 -24.36 -11.38
C ASN A 131 27.66 -24.47 -12.25
N LYS A 132 28.21 -23.35 -12.73
CA LYS A 132 29.47 -23.35 -13.49
C LYS A 132 30.65 -23.79 -12.63
N VAL A 133 30.71 -23.35 -11.38
CA VAL A 133 31.74 -23.79 -10.43
C VAL A 133 31.63 -25.29 -10.18
N ALA A 134 30.41 -25.79 -9.97
CA ALA A 134 30.16 -27.22 -9.78
C ALA A 134 30.54 -28.04 -11.02
N GLU A 135 30.21 -27.56 -12.22
CA GLU A 135 30.59 -28.20 -13.49
C GLU A 135 32.10 -28.30 -13.66
N ILE A 136 32.83 -27.20 -13.38
CA ILE A 136 34.30 -27.19 -13.41
C ILE A 136 34.86 -28.21 -12.42
N HIS A 137 34.30 -28.28 -11.21
CA HIS A 137 34.73 -29.24 -10.19
C HIS A 137 34.51 -30.68 -10.65
N ARG A 138 33.31 -30.99 -11.15
CA ARG A 138 32.94 -32.30 -11.71
C ARG A 138 33.88 -32.73 -12.84
N LEU A 139 34.14 -31.84 -13.80
CA LEU A 139 35.06 -32.10 -14.91
C LEU A 139 36.50 -32.34 -14.43
N ALA A 140 36.94 -31.62 -13.39
CA ALA A 140 38.25 -31.83 -12.80
C ALA A 140 38.33 -33.19 -12.09
N GLU A 141 37.29 -33.60 -11.38
CA GLU A 141 37.20 -34.91 -10.73
C GLU A 141 37.17 -36.05 -11.75
N GLU A 142 36.42 -35.92 -12.85
CA GLU A 142 36.43 -36.89 -13.94
C GLU A 142 37.84 -37.09 -14.51
N LYS A 143 38.57 -36.00 -14.76
CA LYS A 143 39.97 -36.09 -15.21
C LYS A 143 40.87 -36.78 -14.20
N ARG A 144 40.73 -36.48 -12.90
CA ARG A 144 41.48 -37.18 -11.84
C ARG A 144 41.15 -38.67 -11.78
N ALA A 145 39.88 -39.04 -11.94
CA ALA A 145 39.45 -40.43 -11.97
C ALA A 145 40.02 -41.20 -13.16
N ILE A 146 40.08 -40.58 -14.35
CA ILE A 146 40.72 -41.17 -15.53
C ILE A 146 42.20 -41.46 -15.29
N VAL A 147 42.94 -40.48 -14.74
CA VAL A 147 44.37 -40.65 -14.43
C VAL A 147 44.58 -41.76 -13.41
N GLU A 148 43.75 -41.83 -12.36
CA GLU A 148 43.84 -42.88 -11.35
C GLU A 148 43.47 -44.27 -11.92
N ALA A 149 42.52 -44.35 -12.85
CA ALA A 149 42.18 -45.59 -13.55
C ALA A 149 43.34 -46.08 -14.44
N GLN A 150 43.94 -45.18 -15.23
CA GLN A 150 45.11 -45.49 -16.07
C GLN A 150 46.29 -45.97 -15.22
N LYS A 151 46.56 -45.29 -14.11
CA LYS A 151 47.59 -45.73 -13.16
C LYS A 151 47.31 -47.15 -12.65
N ARG A 152 46.07 -47.46 -12.25
CA ARG A 152 45.73 -48.82 -11.78
C ARG A 152 45.87 -49.88 -12.87
N GLU A 153 45.51 -49.55 -14.10
CA GLU A 153 45.71 -50.43 -15.26
C GLU A 153 47.20 -50.72 -15.49
N GLU A 154 48.06 -49.71 -15.46
CA GLU A 154 49.52 -49.87 -15.56
C GLU A 154 50.08 -50.77 -14.46
N PHE A 155 49.62 -50.58 -13.21
CA PHE A 155 50.01 -51.43 -12.08
C PHE A 155 49.61 -52.89 -12.30
N LEU A 156 48.36 -53.14 -12.72
CA LEU A 156 47.88 -54.49 -12.97
C LEU A 156 48.66 -55.18 -14.11
N ASN A 157 48.99 -54.43 -15.16
CA ASN A 157 49.83 -54.92 -16.26
C ASN A 157 51.25 -55.27 -15.80
N LEU A 158 51.84 -54.47 -14.90
CA LEU A 158 53.15 -54.75 -14.31
C LEU A 158 53.12 -55.98 -13.41
N GLU A 159 52.06 -56.15 -12.61
CA GLU A 159 51.86 -57.32 -11.76
C GLU A 159 51.70 -58.60 -12.58
N ASP A 160 50.88 -58.58 -13.64
CA ASP A 160 50.74 -59.71 -14.58
C ASP A 160 52.07 -60.04 -15.28
N MET A 161 52.82 -59.01 -15.70
CA MET A 161 54.15 -59.21 -16.28
C MET A 161 55.13 -59.84 -15.29
N ALA A 162 55.14 -59.37 -14.03
CA ALA A 162 55.96 -59.96 -12.98
C ALA A 162 55.59 -61.44 -12.73
N ALA A 163 54.30 -61.76 -12.64
CA ALA A 163 53.81 -63.13 -12.48
C ALA A 163 54.23 -64.05 -13.66
N LYS A 164 54.20 -63.54 -14.89
CA LYS A 164 54.70 -64.25 -16.08
C LYS A 164 56.20 -64.53 -16.02
N PHE A 165 57.00 -63.56 -15.55
CA PHE A 165 58.45 -63.76 -15.36
C PHE A 165 58.75 -64.82 -14.30
N CYS A 166 58.05 -64.78 -13.15
CA CYS A 166 58.17 -65.78 -12.10
C CYS A 166 57.80 -67.19 -12.60
N SER A 167 56.69 -67.32 -13.35
CA SER A 167 56.24 -68.61 -13.89
C SER A 167 57.20 -69.21 -14.93
N ARG A 168 57.84 -68.37 -15.75
CA ARG A 168 58.77 -68.82 -16.81
C ARG A 168 60.21 -69.05 -16.33
N GLY A 169 60.55 -68.65 -15.11
CA GLY A 169 61.93 -68.71 -14.58
C GLY A 169 62.92 -67.75 -15.24
N ASN A 170 62.42 -66.75 -15.99
CA ASN A 170 63.26 -65.75 -16.67
C ASN A 170 63.36 -64.48 -15.83
N THR A 171 64.58 -64.01 -15.58
CA THR A 171 64.82 -62.70 -14.94
C THR A 171 64.59 -61.57 -15.95
N PRO A 172 63.84 -60.51 -15.60
CA PRO A 172 63.65 -59.35 -16.47
C PRO A 172 65.01 -58.78 -16.91
N ARG A 173 65.23 -58.67 -18.23
CA ARG A 173 66.54 -58.33 -18.83
C ARG A 173 66.93 -56.85 -18.67
N LYS A 174 66.02 -55.99 -18.21
CA LYS A 174 66.24 -54.57 -17.90
C LYS A 174 66.16 -54.33 -16.40
N PHE A 175 67.08 -54.91 -15.65
CA PHE A 175 67.27 -54.55 -14.24
C PHE A 175 68.25 -53.36 -14.19
N PHE A 176 67.70 -52.17 -13.89
CA PHE A 176 68.39 -50.95 -13.47
C PHE A 176 69.42 -50.29 -14.40
N ALA A 177 68.99 -49.30 -15.19
CA ALA A 177 69.89 -48.31 -15.81
C ALA A 177 69.95 -46.95 -15.07
N CYS A 178 69.19 -46.75 -13.98
CA CYS A 178 69.11 -45.45 -13.28
C CYS A 178 69.20 -45.52 -11.74
N PHE A 179 69.92 -46.50 -11.16
CA PHE A 179 70.31 -46.48 -9.73
C PHE A 179 71.83 -46.37 -9.54
N GLY A 180 72.52 -45.66 -10.44
CA GLY A 180 73.95 -45.42 -10.35
C GLY A 180 74.30 -43.94 -10.44
N ALA A 181 74.83 -43.42 -9.33
CA ALA A 181 75.49 -42.12 -9.11
C ALA A 181 74.65 -40.84 -9.19
#